data_AF-A0A377E8G4-F1
#
_entry.id   AF-A0A377E8G4-F1
#
_cell.length_a   1.000
_cell.length_b   1.000
_cell.length_c   1.000
_cell.angle_alpha   90.00
_cell.angle_beta   90.00
_cell.angle_gamma   90.00
#
_symmetry.space_group_name_H-M   'P 1'
#
loop_
_entity.id
_entity.type
_entity.pdbx_description
1 polymer ?
#
loop_
_entity_poly.entity_id
_entity_poly.type
_entity_poly.pdbx_seq_one_letter_code
_entity_poly.pdbx_strand_id
1 'polypeptide(L)'
;MQCLHRTRQGFIEEKTATYNRLRGLISEFGVIAPQSADALRHMVSVQKSSLPLQVQQCVDDLMEHVDRIEANITEYDRILSHIAKTDHRSQRLMELKGVGPTTACALVASIGNAT
;
A
#
# COMPACT_ATOMS: atom_id res chain seq x y z
N MET A 1 15.02 -6.42 -10.88
CA MET A 1 13.68 -5.83 -10.91
C MET A 1 12.64 -6.62 -10.10
N GLN A 2 12.61 -7.96 -10.22
CA GLN A 2 11.62 -8.80 -9.53
C GLN A 2 11.64 -8.68 -7.99
N CYS A 3 12.80 -8.53 -7.36
CA CYS A 3 12.92 -8.30 -5.91
C CYS A 3 12.18 -7.03 -5.46
N LEU A 4 12.36 -5.90 -6.15
CA LEU A 4 11.71 -4.63 -5.83
C LEU A 4 10.19 -4.71 -5.92
N HIS A 5 9.67 -5.36 -6.97
CA HIS A 5 8.23 -5.59 -7.11
C HIS A 5 7.69 -6.49 -5.99
N ARG A 6 8.39 -7.58 -5.64
CA ARG A 6 7.98 -8.46 -4.54
C ARG A 6 8.00 -7.75 -3.19
N THR A 7 9.04 -6.96 -2.90
CA THR A 7 9.11 -6.19 -1.65
C THR A 7 7.99 -5.16 -1.56
N ARG A 8 7.73 -4.40 -2.64
CA ARG A 8 6.59 -3.48 -2.71
C ARG A 8 5.25 -4.19 -2.49
N GLN A 9 5.07 -5.35 -3.11
CA GLN A 9 3.86 -6.15 -2.97
C GLN A 9 3.66 -6.61 -1.52
N GLY A 10 4.73 -7.04 -0.85
CA GLY A 10 4.70 -7.37 0.58
C GLY A 10 4.20 -6.20 1.44
N PHE A 11 4.67 -4.97 1.18
CA PHE A 11 4.16 -3.79 1.89
C PHE A 11 2.67 -3.52 1.62
N ILE A 12 2.17 -3.77 0.42
CA ILE A 12 0.73 -3.61 0.12
C ILE A 12 -0.12 -4.62 0.90
N GLU A 13 0.35 -5.87 0.98
CA GLU A 13 -0.30 -6.93 1.75
C GLU A 13 -0.28 -6.60 3.24
N GLU A 14 0.86 -6.16 3.77
CA GLU A 14 1.02 -5.71 5.15
C GLU A 14 0.08 -4.53 5.46
N LYS A 15 0.00 -3.53 4.56
CA LYS A 15 -0.93 -2.40 4.70
C LYS A 15 -2.38 -2.87 4.87
N THR A 16 -2.79 -3.80 4.01
CA THR A 16 -4.15 -4.35 4.01
C THR A 16 -4.41 -5.13 5.30
N ALA A 17 -3.44 -5.93 5.75
CA ALA A 17 -3.53 -6.67 7.00
C ALA A 17 -3.64 -5.73 8.22
N THR A 18 -2.87 -4.64 8.25
CA THR A 18 -2.93 -3.64 9.33
C THR A 18 -4.27 -2.93 9.39
N TYR A 19 -4.86 -2.54 8.24
CA TYR A 19 -6.22 -2.00 8.20
C TYR A 19 -7.25 -3.02 8.68
N ASN A 20 -7.14 -4.30 8.31
CA ASN A 20 -8.03 -5.34 8.80
C ASN A 20 -7.91 -5.53 10.32
N ARG A 21 -6.69 -5.45 10.85
CA ARG A 21 -6.45 -5.50 12.30
C ARG A 21 -7.10 -4.31 13.02
N LEU A 22 -6.98 -3.11 12.45
CA LEU A 22 -7.64 -1.91 12.96
C LEU A 22 -9.17 -2.06 12.96
N ARG A 23 -9.76 -2.59 11.88
CA ARG A 23 -11.21 -2.88 11.82
C ARG A 23 -11.63 -3.88 12.91
N GLY A 24 -10.86 -4.95 13.11
CA GLY A 24 -11.10 -5.93 14.17
C GLY A 24 -11.10 -5.29 15.55
N LEU A 25 -10.02 -4.54 15.86
CA LEU A 25 -9.85 -3.85 17.13
C LEU A 25 -11.04 -2.95 17.47
N ILE A 26 -11.45 -2.07 16.55
CA ILE A 26 -12.54 -1.12 16.86
C ILE A 26 -13.92 -1.81 16.89
N SER A 27 -14.09 -2.93 16.19
CA SER A 27 -15.33 -3.72 16.22
C SER A 27 -15.57 -4.37 17.59
N GLU A 28 -14.52 -4.69 18.34
CA GLU A 28 -14.62 -5.18 19.72
C GLU A 28 -15.30 -4.17 20.66
N PHE A 29 -15.29 -2.87 20.29
CA PHE A 29 -15.91 -1.78 21.03
C PHE A 29 -17.22 -1.29 20.38
N GLY A 30 -17.83 -2.12 19.53
CA GLY A 30 -19.14 -1.83 18.92
C GLY A 30 -19.10 -0.83 17.75
N VAL A 31 -17.90 -0.49 17.26
CA VAL A 31 -17.76 0.43 16.10
C VAL A 31 -17.92 -0.36 14.80
N ILE A 32 -18.90 0.00 13.98
CA ILE A 32 -19.09 -0.58 12.65
C ILE A 32 -18.06 0.04 11.70
N ALA A 33 -16.99 -0.70 11.44
CA ALA A 33 -15.88 -0.21 10.63
C ALA A 33 -16.23 -0.18 9.12
N PRO A 34 -15.95 0.93 8.41
CA PRO A 34 -16.15 1.00 6.98
C PRO A 34 -15.09 0.16 6.23
N GLN A 35 -15.45 -0.30 5.04
CA GLN A 35 -14.58 -1.14 4.21
C GLN A 35 -13.49 -0.33 3.50
N SER A 36 -13.76 0.91 3.10
CA SER A 36 -12.74 1.77 2.49
C SER A 36 -11.70 2.24 3.52
N ALA A 37 -10.41 2.16 3.16
CA ALA A 37 -9.31 2.65 4.01
C ALA A 37 -9.47 4.13 4.39
N ASP A 38 -9.84 4.99 3.43
CA ASP A 38 -9.98 6.43 3.69
C ASP A 38 -11.11 6.74 4.68
N ALA A 39 -12.29 6.13 4.49
CA ALA A 39 -13.38 6.31 5.46
C ALA A 39 -13.04 5.73 6.83
N LEU A 40 -12.25 4.64 6.89
CA LEU A 40 -11.80 4.06 8.15
C LEU A 40 -10.86 5.02 8.89
N ARG A 41 -9.88 5.60 8.18
CA ARG A 41 -8.98 6.61 8.75
C ARG A 41 -9.75 7.83 9.25
N HIS A 42 -10.68 8.33 8.45
CA HIS A 42 -11.53 9.47 8.84
C HIS A 42 -12.37 9.14 10.09
N MET A 43 -13.05 7.99 10.10
CA MET A 43 -13.84 7.55 11.25
C MET A 43 -13.00 7.46 12.51
N VAL A 44 -11.83 6.81 12.42
CA VAL A 44 -10.89 6.70 13.53
C VAL A 44 -10.47 8.08 14.01
N SER A 45 -10.11 9.02 13.12
CA SER A 45 -9.75 10.38 13.51
C SER A 45 -10.87 11.11 14.26
N VAL A 46 -12.14 10.86 13.93
CA VAL A 46 -13.29 11.54 14.54
C VAL A 46 -13.75 10.86 15.83
N GLN A 47 -13.68 9.53 15.91
CA GLN A 47 -14.27 8.74 16.98
C GLN A 47 -13.24 8.14 17.95
N LYS A 48 -11.94 8.30 17.71
CA LYS A 48 -10.91 7.75 18.59
C LYS A 48 -11.10 8.18 20.05
N SER A 49 -11.48 9.44 20.31
CA SER A 49 -11.67 9.94 21.67
C SER A 49 -12.81 9.26 22.44
N SER A 50 -13.73 8.55 21.77
CA SER A 50 -14.79 7.77 22.43
C SER A 50 -14.35 6.35 22.81
N LEU A 51 -13.14 5.92 22.44
CA LEU A 51 -12.59 4.62 22.79
C LEU A 51 -11.86 4.67 24.15
N PRO A 52 -11.72 3.54 24.88
CA PRO A 52 -10.88 3.48 26.07
C PRO A 52 -9.43 3.88 25.77
N LEU A 53 -8.74 4.49 26.75
CA LEU A 53 -7.41 5.07 26.54
C LEU A 53 -6.37 4.07 25.98
N GLN A 54 -6.36 2.81 26.45
CA GLN A 54 -5.44 1.80 25.93
C GLN A 54 -5.73 1.47 24.46
N VAL A 55 -6.99 1.50 24.06
CA VAL A 55 -7.41 1.24 22.66
C VAL A 55 -7.00 2.40 21.77
N GLN A 56 -7.12 3.63 22.27
CA GLN A 56 -6.63 4.81 21.55
C GLN A 56 -5.14 4.72 21.23
N GLN A 57 -4.34 4.22 22.18
CA GLN A 57 -2.91 3.97 21.97
C GLN A 57 -2.68 2.91 20.89
N CYS A 58 -3.37 1.77 20.97
CA CYS A 58 -3.25 0.74 19.92
C CYS A 58 -3.67 1.25 18.53
N VAL A 59 -4.69 2.09 18.47
CA VAL A 59 -5.13 2.73 17.22
C VAL A 59 -4.04 3.65 16.66
N ASP A 60 -3.40 4.47 17.51
CA ASP A 60 -2.28 5.32 17.10
C ASP A 60 -1.11 4.51 16.56
N ASP A 61 -0.69 3.48 17.30
CA ASP A 61 0.43 2.62 16.89
C ASP A 61 0.17 1.96 15.53
N LEU A 62 -1.06 1.49 15.31
CA LEU A 62 -1.46 0.90 14.02
C LEU A 62 -1.49 1.95 12.91
N MET A 63 -1.99 3.16 13.17
CA MET A 63 -2.05 4.23 12.18
C MET A 63 -0.65 4.73 11.79
N GLU A 64 0.24 4.95 12.76
CA GLU A 64 1.64 5.31 12.53
C GLU A 64 2.35 4.21 11.70
N HIS A 65 2.08 2.94 12.01
CA HIS A 65 2.62 1.84 11.25
C HIS A 65 2.14 1.84 9.79
N VAL A 66 0.85 2.08 9.54
CA VAL A 66 0.32 2.21 8.17
C VAL A 66 1.00 3.36 7.44
N ASP A 67 1.17 4.52 8.07
CA ASP A 67 1.81 5.68 7.46
C ASP A 67 3.24 5.37 7.00
N ARG A 68 4.00 4.64 7.83
CA ARG A 68 5.34 4.17 7.47
C ARG A 68 5.32 3.18 6.30
N ILE A 69 4.37 2.25 6.28
CA ILE A 69 4.20 1.31 5.16
C ILE A 69 3.88 2.07 3.86
N GLU A 70 2.99 3.06 3.91
CA GLU A 70 2.63 3.87 2.73
C GLU A 70 3.79 4.70 2.21
N ALA A 71 4.62 5.25 3.10
CA ALA A 71 5.87 5.91 2.73
C ALA A 71 6.82 4.94 2.00
N ASN A 72 6.97 3.72 2.51
CA ASN A 72 7.78 2.68 1.85
C ASN A 72 7.24 2.34 0.46
N ILE A 73 5.93 2.09 0.32
CA ILE A 73 5.30 1.80 -0.98
C ILE A 73 5.60 2.92 -1.98
N THR A 74 5.43 4.17 -1.54
CA THR A 74 5.69 5.36 -2.37
C THR A 74 7.15 5.42 -2.82
N GLU A 75 8.09 5.08 -1.94
CA GLU A 75 9.51 5.07 -2.29
C GLU A 75 9.86 3.97 -3.29
N TYR A 76 9.32 2.76 -3.10
CA TYR A 76 9.49 1.68 -4.08
C TYR A 76 8.83 2.01 -5.42
N ASP A 77 7.70 2.72 -5.43
CA ASP A 77 7.08 3.24 -6.66
C ASP A 77 8.00 4.20 -7.41
N ARG A 78 8.68 5.11 -6.69
CA ARG A 78 9.67 6.02 -7.30
C ARG A 78 10.85 5.26 -7.89
N ILE A 79 11.42 4.31 -7.14
CA ILE A 79 12.55 3.49 -7.61
C ILE A 79 12.16 2.71 -8.87
N LEU A 80 11.01 2.03 -8.85
CA LEU A 80 10.51 1.27 -10.00
C LEU A 80 10.24 2.15 -11.21
N SER A 81 9.66 3.34 -11.02
CA SER A 81 9.44 4.31 -12.09
C SER A 81 10.75 4.83 -12.69
N HIS A 82 11.77 5.07 -11.87
CA HIS A 82 13.08 5.47 -12.34
C HIS A 82 13.75 4.38 -13.20
N ILE A 83 13.70 3.12 -12.74
CA ILE A 83 14.20 1.97 -13.51
C ILE A 83 13.44 1.80 -14.82
N ALA A 84 12.11 1.96 -14.81
CA ALA A 84 11.27 1.92 -16.02
C ALA A 84 11.75 2.90 -17.09
N LYS A 85 12.11 4.10 -16.65
CA LYS A 85 12.49 5.21 -17.52
C LYS A 85 13.93 5.11 -18.01
N THR A 86 14.78 4.27 -17.42
CA THR A 86 16.17 4.08 -17.86
C THR A 86 16.36 2.80 -18.68
N ASP A 87 15.39 1.88 -18.65
CA ASP A 87 15.40 0.67 -19.46
C ASP A 87 14.73 0.90 -20.83
N HIS A 88 15.53 0.78 -21.90
CA HIS A 88 15.09 0.92 -23.30
C HIS A 88 13.93 -0.02 -23.68
N ARG A 89 13.81 -1.20 -23.05
CA ARG A 89 12.68 -2.13 -23.29
C ARG A 89 11.39 -1.65 -22.64
N SER A 90 11.49 -1.12 -21.42
CA SER A 90 10.38 -0.54 -20.66
C SER A 90 9.87 0.77 -21.29
N GLN A 91 10.77 1.62 -21.80
CA GLN A 91 10.41 2.83 -22.56
C GLN A 91 9.58 2.50 -23.81
N ARG A 92 9.99 1.49 -24.59
CA ARG A 92 9.30 1.08 -25.82
C ARG A 92 7.92 0.47 -25.56
N LEU A 93 7.71 -0.11 -24.37
CA LEU A 93 6.43 -0.62 -23.90
C LEU A 93 5.52 0.49 -23.35
N MET A 94 6.08 1.52 -22.70
CA MET A 94 5.34 2.72 -22.28
C MET A 94 4.78 3.52 -23.47
N GLU A 95 5.46 3.51 -24.62
CA GLU A 95 4.99 4.16 -25.86
C GLU A 95 3.81 3.44 -26.53
N LEU A 96 3.57 2.16 -26.22
CA LEU A 96 2.72 1.28 -27.04
C LEU A 96 1.26 1.11 -26.57
N LYS A 97 0.73 2.04 -25.76
CA LYS A 97 -0.70 2.32 -25.45
C LYS A 97 -0.88 2.56 -23.96
N GLY A 98 -1.11 3.80 -23.53
CA GLY A 98 -1.87 4.16 -22.30
C GLY A 98 -1.53 3.46 -20.97
N VAL A 99 -0.41 2.75 -20.88
CA VAL A 99 -0.04 1.90 -19.76
C VAL A 99 0.97 2.68 -18.91
N GLY A 100 0.56 3.01 -17.68
CA GLY A 100 1.38 3.75 -16.74
C GLY A 100 2.68 3.01 -16.37
N PRO A 101 3.69 3.72 -15.87
CA PRO A 101 5.04 3.19 -15.63
C PRO A 101 5.06 1.94 -14.73
N THR A 102 4.19 1.87 -13.72
CA THR A 102 4.07 0.71 -12.83
C THR A 102 3.62 -0.55 -13.57
N THR A 103 2.66 -0.42 -14.49
CA THR A 103 2.11 -1.54 -15.28
C THR A 103 3.06 -1.93 -16.42
N ALA A 104 3.75 -0.96 -17.04
CA ALA A 104 4.76 -1.24 -18.06
C ALA A 104 5.95 -2.03 -17.48
N CYS A 105 6.42 -1.64 -16.28
CA CYS A 105 7.43 -2.37 -15.53
C CYS A 105 7.05 -3.83 -15.22
N ALA A 106 5.82 -4.04 -14.75
CA ALA A 106 5.32 -5.37 -14.44
C ALA A 106 5.25 -6.27 -15.70
N LEU A 107 4.93 -5.69 -16.86
CA LEU A 107 4.88 -6.41 -18.13
C LEU A 107 6.28 -6.83 -18.63
N VAL A 108 7.28 -5.95 -18.53
CA VAL A 108 8.67 -6.30 -18.88
C VAL A 108 9.21 -7.41 -17.97
N ALA A 109 8.90 -7.33 -16.67
CA ALA A 109 9.29 -8.36 -15.71
C ALA A 109 8.64 -9.72 -15.96
N SER A 110 7.41 -9.76 -16.50
CA SER A 110 6.74 -11.02 -16.82
C SER A 110 7.20 -11.62 -18.15
N ILE A 111 7.53 -10.79 -19.15
CA ILE A 111 8.02 -11.26 -20.45
C ILE A 111 9.46 -11.77 -20.35
N GLY A 112 10.28 -11.21 -19.44
CA GLY A 112 11.63 -11.72 -19.13
C GLY A 112 11.66 -13.12 -18.52
N ASN A 113 10.51 -13.71 -18.20
CA ASN A 113 10.34 -15.05 -17.64
C ASN A 113 9.94 -16.11 -18.69
N ALA A 114 9.96 -15.77 -19.99
CA ALA A 114 9.71 -16.70 -21.09
C ALA A 114 11.01 -17.15 -21.78
N THR A 115 11.92 -17.76 -21.01
CA THR A 115 12.98 -18.66 -21.51
C THR A 115 13.33 -19.67 -20.42
#